data_AF-A0A0G0W3H9-F1
#
_entry.id   AF-A0A0G0W3H9-F1
#
_cell.length_a   1.000
_cell.length_b   1.000
_cell.length_c   1.000
_cell.angle_alpha   90.00
_cell.angle_beta   90.00
_cell.angle_gamma   90.00
#
_symmetry.space_group_name_H-M   'P 1'
#
loop_
_entity.id
_entity.type
_entity.pdbx_description
1 polymer ?
#
loop_
_entity_poly.entity_id
_entity_poly.type
_entity_poly.pdbx_seq_one_letter_code
_entity_poly.pdbx_strand_id
1 'polypeptide(L)'
;MSEAYENEPTYSADKELVDSIKMECSSISPAEQQAISQFAKYSKNLILEEFGNHISQEKKDNLEKVTDHFVIMDIDHFEKFKEAWLPEINFGKQSLENGGYYFRMGDVIAVRDNMDIIKQVSEAAYKQNYFPPGMTRDVYEKRLMLTMTADIIIHELIHYSQNMPDEKGKENVLKMMCFIECGASYATEKILRDTLPKVRLQEPEFNQVRVKKFEKLLEVYGDGVLDVCFGNYEKGTSEEKEVEKLRDEIYKEFDLYEMARLGLI
;
A
#
# COMPACT_ATOMS: atom_id res chain seq x y z
N MET A 1 14.56 -24.35 -10.66
CA MET A 1 15.83 -23.64 -10.42
C MET A 1 15.44 -22.33 -9.78
N SER A 2 15.86 -22.13 -8.53
CA SER A 2 15.52 -20.97 -7.70
C SER A 2 16.53 -19.88 -7.97
N GLU A 3 16.13 -18.83 -8.64
CA GLU A 3 16.84 -17.56 -8.51
C GLU A 3 16.35 -16.95 -7.19
N ALA A 4 17.27 -16.98 -6.22
CA ALA A 4 17.12 -16.29 -4.97
C ALA A 4 17.07 -14.78 -5.27
N TYR A 5 16.27 -14.06 -4.48
CA TYR A 5 16.39 -12.62 -4.28
C TYR A 5 17.87 -12.28 -4.07
N GLU A 6 18.57 -11.83 -5.13
CA GLU A 6 19.91 -11.26 -4.98
C GLU A 6 19.73 -9.81 -4.54
N ASN A 7 20.46 -9.40 -3.50
CA ASN A 7 20.39 -8.07 -2.90
C ASN A 7 20.36 -6.98 -3.97
N GLU A 8 19.18 -6.40 -4.18
CA GLU A 8 19.00 -5.30 -5.12
C GLU A 8 19.74 -4.07 -4.61
N PRO A 9 20.42 -3.31 -5.49
CA PRO A 9 20.86 -1.98 -5.13
C PRO A 9 19.62 -1.12 -4.86
N THR A 10 19.31 -0.92 -3.58
CA THR A 10 18.31 0.04 -3.11
C THR A 10 18.83 1.44 -3.39
N TYR A 11 18.50 1.98 -4.55
CA TYR A 11 18.69 3.39 -4.87
C TYR A 11 17.46 4.17 -4.40
N SER A 12 17.65 5.35 -3.82
CA SER A 12 16.57 6.29 -3.49
C SER A 12 16.66 7.45 -4.48
N ALA A 13 15.57 7.72 -5.20
CA ALA A 13 15.53 8.79 -6.19
C ALA A 13 15.66 10.11 -5.46
N ASP A 14 16.57 10.96 -5.91
CA ASP A 14 16.60 12.32 -5.40
C ASP A 14 15.42 13.12 -5.94
N LYS A 15 15.22 14.31 -5.35
CA LYS A 15 14.15 15.20 -5.74
C LYS A 15 14.20 15.56 -7.23
N GLU A 16 15.39 15.74 -7.81
CA GLU A 16 15.54 16.14 -9.21
C GLU A 16 15.05 15.03 -10.15
N LEU A 17 15.40 13.78 -9.85
CA LEU A 17 14.91 12.63 -10.59
C LEU A 17 13.39 12.46 -10.45
N VAL A 18 12.86 12.59 -9.24
CA VAL A 18 11.41 12.51 -9.01
C VAL A 18 10.67 13.62 -9.76
N ASP A 19 11.19 14.85 -9.74
CA ASP A 19 10.60 15.99 -10.46
C ASP A 19 10.69 15.79 -11.98
N SER A 20 11.77 15.19 -12.49
CA SER A 20 11.89 14.80 -13.91
C SER A 20 10.83 13.76 -14.29
N ILE A 21 10.64 12.72 -13.48
CA ILE A 21 9.61 11.70 -13.71
C ILE A 21 8.22 12.35 -13.73
N LYS A 22 7.92 13.27 -12.81
CA LYS A 22 6.64 14.01 -12.80
C LYS A 22 6.46 14.84 -14.06
N MET A 23 7.49 15.53 -14.53
CA MET A 23 7.42 16.35 -15.74
C MET A 23 7.13 15.53 -17.00
N GLU A 24 7.66 14.31 -17.07
CA GLU A 24 7.53 13.45 -18.25
C GLU A 24 6.25 12.61 -18.25
N CYS A 25 5.86 12.08 -17.08
CA CYS A 25 4.87 11.01 -16.99
C CYS A 25 3.60 11.39 -16.24
N SER A 26 3.53 12.58 -15.62
CA SER A 26 2.37 12.89 -14.77
C SER A 26 1.11 13.20 -15.57
N SER A 27 -0.01 12.57 -15.21
CA SER A 27 -1.32 12.80 -15.83
C SER A 27 -2.10 13.97 -15.21
N ILE A 28 -1.60 14.54 -14.12
CA ILE A 28 -2.28 15.58 -13.34
C ILE A 28 -1.54 16.92 -13.41
N SER A 29 -2.26 18.00 -13.12
CA SER A 29 -1.67 19.34 -13.07
C SER A 29 -0.74 19.54 -11.88
N PRO A 30 0.19 20.52 -11.92
CA PRO A 30 1.03 20.85 -10.77
C PRO A 30 0.26 21.20 -9.50
N ALA A 31 -0.93 21.81 -9.64
CA ALA A 31 -1.79 22.15 -8.51
C ALA A 31 -2.40 20.89 -7.85
N GLU A 32 -2.82 19.92 -8.66
CA GLU A 32 -3.32 18.62 -8.16
C GLU A 32 -2.19 17.83 -7.50
N GLN A 33 -1.01 17.81 -8.11
CA GLN A 33 0.18 17.17 -7.53
C GLN A 33 0.53 17.77 -6.16
N GLN A 34 0.46 19.09 -6.01
CA GLN A 34 0.66 19.75 -4.72
C GLN A 34 -0.39 19.34 -3.68
N ALA A 35 -1.66 19.21 -4.08
CA ALA A 35 -2.73 18.75 -3.18
C ALA A 35 -2.49 17.30 -2.71
N ILE A 36 -2.03 16.43 -3.61
CA ILE A 36 -1.65 15.05 -3.27
C ILE A 36 -0.47 15.01 -2.30
N SER A 37 0.58 15.78 -2.53
CA SER A 37 1.72 15.86 -1.60
C SER A 37 1.30 16.39 -0.23
N GLN A 38 0.39 17.37 -0.16
CA GLN A 38 -0.18 17.83 1.11
C GLN A 38 -1.00 16.74 1.81
N PHE A 39 -1.82 16.00 1.06
CA PHE A 39 -2.60 14.89 1.59
C PHE A 39 -1.71 13.73 2.06
N ALA A 40 -0.61 13.43 1.35
CA ALA A 40 0.38 12.44 1.78
C ALA A 40 1.06 12.85 3.09
N LYS A 41 1.42 14.14 3.24
CA LYS A 41 1.96 14.68 4.51
C LYS A 41 0.97 14.55 5.66
N TYR A 42 -0.30 14.84 5.41
CA TYR A 42 -1.37 14.64 6.39
C TYR A 42 -1.53 13.16 6.76
N SER A 43 -1.59 12.28 5.77
CA SER A 43 -1.71 10.82 5.94
C SER A 43 -0.55 10.23 6.72
N LYS A 44 0.69 10.64 6.41
CA LYS A 44 1.89 10.27 7.18
C LYS A 44 1.73 10.60 8.67
N ASN A 45 1.25 11.80 9.00
CA ASN A 45 1.06 12.18 10.40
C ASN A 45 0.02 11.28 11.10
N LEU A 46 -1.06 10.91 10.41
CA LEU A 46 -2.05 9.96 10.95
C LEU A 46 -1.45 8.56 11.19
N ILE A 47 -0.64 8.07 10.25
CA ILE A 47 0.08 6.80 10.39
C ILE A 47 1.00 6.84 11.62
N LEU A 48 1.75 7.92 11.79
CA LEU A 48 2.67 8.09 12.91
C LEU A 48 1.94 8.26 14.25
N GLU A 49 0.78 8.90 14.28
CA GLU A 49 -0.05 9.03 15.48
C GLU A 49 -0.61 7.68 15.92
N GLU A 50 -1.11 6.87 14.97
CA GLU A 50 -1.76 5.61 15.28
C GLU A 50 -0.77 4.45 15.49
N PHE A 51 0.24 4.35 14.64
CA PHE A 51 1.15 3.20 14.58
C PHE A 51 2.60 3.56 14.91
N GLY A 52 2.92 4.82 15.19
CA GLY A 52 4.29 5.28 15.37
C GLY A 52 5.07 4.54 16.45
N ASN A 53 4.42 4.02 17.50
CA ASN A 53 5.12 3.23 18.53
C ASN A 53 5.66 1.89 18.00
N HIS A 54 5.12 1.40 16.88
CA HIS A 54 5.51 0.17 16.21
C HIS A 54 6.37 0.42 14.97
N ILE A 55 6.67 1.68 14.61
CA ILE A 55 7.50 2.01 13.45
C ILE A 55 8.90 2.39 13.92
N SER A 56 9.92 1.75 13.34
CA SER A 56 11.32 2.02 13.67
C SER A 56 11.71 3.47 13.35
N GLN A 57 12.67 4.03 14.09
CA GLN A 57 13.11 5.42 13.87
C GLN A 57 13.64 5.65 12.45
N GLU A 58 14.36 4.68 11.89
CA GLU A 58 14.84 4.72 10.50
C GLU A 58 13.68 4.91 9.51
N LYS A 59 12.59 4.16 9.68
CA LYS A 59 11.40 4.26 8.82
C LYS A 59 10.65 5.57 9.02
N LYS A 60 10.58 6.08 10.25
CA LYS A 60 10.02 7.42 10.53
C LYS A 60 10.81 8.52 9.79
N ASP A 61 12.13 8.47 9.84
CA ASP A 61 12.99 9.45 9.18
C ASP A 61 12.87 9.38 7.65
N ASN A 62 12.68 8.18 7.11
CA ASN A 62 12.47 7.96 5.67
C ASN A 62 11.08 8.39 5.20
N LEU A 63 10.03 8.20 6.02
CA LEU A 63 8.67 8.63 5.71
C LEU A 63 8.57 10.14 5.46
N GLU A 64 9.43 10.95 6.06
CA GLU A 64 9.48 12.40 5.76
C GLU A 64 9.85 12.68 4.30
N LYS A 65 10.73 11.85 3.71
CA LYS A 65 11.22 12.02 2.34
C LYS A 65 10.20 11.58 1.30
N VAL A 66 9.52 10.45 1.54
CA VAL A 66 8.60 9.85 0.55
C VAL A 66 7.34 10.69 0.30
N THR A 67 6.97 11.60 1.22
CA THR A 67 5.76 12.43 1.04
C THR A 67 5.77 13.31 -0.21
N ASP A 68 6.95 13.58 -0.77
CA ASP A 68 7.11 14.32 -2.03
C ASP A 68 7.42 13.39 -3.23
N HIS A 69 7.45 12.07 -3.04
CA HIS A 69 7.78 11.05 -4.05
C HIS A 69 6.55 10.34 -4.64
N PHE A 70 5.44 11.06 -4.74
CA PHE A 70 4.22 10.58 -5.40
C PHE A 70 4.21 11.00 -6.86
N VAL A 71 3.90 10.08 -7.76
CA VAL A 71 3.68 10.38 -9.17
C VAL A 71 2.38 9.75 -9.64
N ILE A 72 1.42 10.55 -10.09
CA ILE A 72 0.21 10.03 -10.75
C ILE A 72 0.43 9.97 -12.25
N MET A 73 0.29 8.79 -12.83
CA MET A 73 0.59 8.50 -14.24
C MET A 73 -0.65 7.97 -14.95
N ASP A 74 -0.77 8.21 -16.26
CA ASP A 74 -1.75 7.48 -17.07
C ASP A 74 -1.41 5.98 -17.13
N ILE A 75 -2.35 5.16 -17.62
CA ILE A 75 -2.20 3.71 -17.66
C ILE A 75 -0.96 3.25 -18.45
N ASP A 76 -0.65 3.91 -19.58
CA ASP A 76 0.45 3.50 -20.45
C ASP A 76 1.81 3.81 -19.82
N HIS A 77 1.94 4.98 -19.17
CA HIS A 77 3.13 5.34 -18.42
C HIS A 77 3.28 4.49 -17.16
N PHE A 78 2.18 4.21 -16.45
CA PHE A 78 2.20 3.37 -15.25
C PHE A 78 2.67 1.96 -15.57
N GLU A 79 2.13 1.30 -16.60
CA GLU A 79 2.54 -0.05 -16.98
C GLU A 79 4.01 -0.10 -17.41
N LYS A 80 4.50 0.88 -18.19
CA LYS A 80 5.92 0.96 -18.56
C LYS A 80 6.83 1.20 -17.36
N PHE A 81 6.43 2.10 -16.47
CA PHE A 81 7.18 2.39 -15.25
C PHE A 81 7.25 1.12 -14.39
N LYS A 82 6.12 0.43 -14.24
CA LYS A 82 6.00 -0.82 -13.53
C LYS A 82 6.90 -1.91 -14.11
N GLU A 83 6.88 -2.13 -15.42
CA GLU A 83 7.74 -3.12 -16.10
C GLU A 83 9.24 -2.81 -15.93
N ALA A 84 9.61 -1.53 -15.93
CA ALA A 84 11.02 -1.12 -15.82
C ALA A 84 11.52 -1.06 -14.37
N TRP A 85 10.63 -0.84 -13.39
CA TRP A 85 10.99 -0.58 -12.00
C TRP A 85 10.56 -1.66 -11.01
N LEU A 86 9.69 -2.58 -11.40
CA LEU A 86 9.52 -3.83 -10.66
C LEU A 86 10.63 -4.80 -11.09
N PRO A 87 11.34 -5.44 -10.14
CA PRO A 87 12.14 -6.61 -10.47
C PRO A 87 11.23 -7.68 -11.09
N GLU A 88 11.77 -8.49 -12.02
CA GLU A 88 11.05 -9.59 -12.69
C GLU A 88 10.67 -10.70 -11.69
N ILE A 89 9.68 -10.41 -10.85
CA ILE A 89 9.04 -11.39 -10.02
C ILE A 89 7.98 -12.05 -10.89
N ASN A 90 8.38 -13.15 -11.53
CA ASN A 90 7.51 -13.95 -12.41
C ASN A 90 6.51 -14.78 -11.56
N PHE A 91 5.66 -14.09 -10.80
CA PHE A 91 4.46 -14.65 -10.20
C PHE A 91 3.32 -14.38 -11.17
N GLY A 92 2.86 -15.44 -11.84
CA GLY A 92 2.03 -15.37 -13.05
C GLY A 92 0.94 -14.31 -12.98
N LYS A 93 0.98 -13.34 -13.91
CA LYS A 93 -0.02 -12.28 -14.17
C LYS A 93 -0.93 -12.00 -12.97
N GLN A 94 -0.37 -11.60 -11.83
CA GLN A 94 -1.20 -10.98 -10.82
C GLN A 94 -1.62 -9.63 -11.35
N SER A 95 -2.93 -9.44 -11.38
CA SER A 95 -3.57 -8.21 -11.76
C SER A 95 -3.23 -7.15 -10.70
N LEU A 96 -2.08 -6.50 -10.86
CA LEU A 96 -1.83 -5.12 -10.42
C LEU A 96 -2.77 -4.13 -11.14
N GLU A 97 -3.90 -4.62 -11.70
CA GLU A 97 -4.70 -3.96 -12.72
C GLU A 97 -5.36 -2.68 -12.19
N ASN A 98 -5.45 -2.49 -10.87
CA ASN A 98 -6.15 -1.35 -10.28
C ASN A 98 -5.47 -0.86 -9.00
N GLY A 99 -4.33 -0.17 -9.08
CA GLY A 99 -3.75 0.43 -7.88
C GLY A 99 -2.45 1.18 -8.12
N GLY A 100 -2.14 2.08 -7.20
CA GLY A 100 -0.76 2.56 -7.06
C GLY A 100 0.14 1.47 -6.48
N TYR A 101 1.43 1.74 -6.48
CA TYR A 101 2.43 0.83 -5.98
C TYR A 101 3.62 1.60 -5.42
N TYR A 102 4.12 1.16 -4.27
CA TYR A 102 5.40 1.60 -3.73
C TYR A 102 6.57 0.83 -4.35
N PHE A 103 7.35 1.52 -5.17
CA PHE A 103 8.57 1.02 -5.76
C PHE A 103 9.74 1.23 -4.79
N ARG A 104 10.29 0.13 -4.28
CA ARG A 104 11.53 0.16 -3.47
C ARG A 104 12.69 0.75 -4.25
N MET A 105 12.79 0.45 -5.55
CA MET A 105 13.73 1.13 -6.42
C MET A 105 13.28 2.59 -6.58
N GLY A 106 14.16 3.50 -6.19
CA GLY A 106 13.98 4.94 -6.18
C GLY A 106 13.06 5.50 -5.10
N ASP A 107 12.52 4.68 -4.20
CA ASP A 107 11.58 5.12 -3.16
C ASP A 107 10.42 5.97 -3.71
N VAL A 108 9.75 5.49 -4.75
CA VAL A 108 8.68 6.22 -5.46
C VAL A 108 7.34 5.52 -5.25
N ILE A 109 6.29 6.29 -4.93
CA ILE A 109 4.92 5.79 -4.98
C ILE A 109 4.31 6.25 -6.31
N ALA A 110 4.15 5.30 -7.24
CA ALA A 110 3.49 5.59 -8.52
C ALA A 110 2.02 5.21 -8.40
N VAL A 111 1.12 6.07 -8.85
CA VAL A 111 -0.33 5.84 -8.80
C VAL A 111 -0.88 5.91 -10.21
N ARG A 112 -1.58 4.85 -10.64
CA ARG A 112 -2.33 4.88 -11.88
C ARG A 112 -3.50 5.86 -11.77
N ASP A 113 -3.65 6.72 -12.76
CA ASP A 113 -4.85 7.53 -12.95
C ASP A 113 -6.04 6.63 -13.25
N ASN A 114 -6.99 6.60 -12.32
CA ASN A 114 -8.16 5.73 -12.36
C ASN A 114 -9.42 6.44 -12.90
N MET A 115 -9.27 7.55 -13.63
CA MET A 115 -10.41 8.31 -14.16
C MET A 115 -11.33 7.49 -15.08
N ASP A 116 -10.80 6.51 -15.81
CA ASP A 116 -11.60 5.59 -16.62
C ASP A 116 -12.48 4.68 -15.73
N ILE A 117 -11.93 4.13 -14.65
CA ILE A 117 -12.65 3.32 -13.67
C ILE A 117 -13.72 4.15 -12.97
N ILE A 118 -13.37 5.36 -12.52
CA ILE A 118 -14.30 6.29 -11.85
C ILE A 118 -15.51 6.58 -12.74
N LYS A 119 -15.28 6.83 -14.04
CA LYS A 119 -16.35 7.04 -15.01
C LYS A 119 -17.23 5.82 -15.19
N GLN A 120 -16.65 4.62 -15.29
CA GLN A 120 -17.39 3.36 -15.43
C GLN A 120 -18.27 3.09 -14.20
N VAL A 121 -17.72 3.22 -12.99
CA VAL A 121 -18.44 3.03 -11.72
C VAL A 121 -19.55 4.06 -11.55
N SER A 122 -19.27 5.34 -11.86
CA SER A 122 -20.25 6.42 -11.84
C SER A 122 -21.40 6.18 -12.83
N GLU A 123 -21.10 5.73 -14.04
CA GLU A 123 -22.12 5.41 -15.04
C GLU A 123 -22.98 4.21 -14.63
N ALA A 124 -22.38 3.17 -14.04
CA ALA A 124 -23.12 2.04 -13.50
C ALA A 124 -24.05 2.46 -12.35
N ALA A 125 -23.55 3.27 -11.40
CA ALA A 125 -24.35 3.82 -10.30
C ALA A 125 -25.52 4.68 -10.82
N TYR A 126 -25.29 5.45 -11.90
CA TYR A 126 -26.32 6.24 -12.57
C TYR A 126 -27.41 5.36 -13.19
N LYS A 127 -27.03 4.34 -13.97
CA LYS A 127 -27.99 3.42 -14.62
C LYS A 127 -28.83 2.66 -13.61
N GLN A 128 -28.28 2.38 -12.43
CA GLN A 128 -28.93 1.60 -11.38
C GLN A 128 -29.62 2.47 -10.31
N ASN A 129 -29.58 3.80 -10.44
CA ASN A 129 -30.14 4.78 -9.50
C ASN A 129 -29.64 4.62 -8.05
N TYR A 130 -28.36 4.25 -7.89
CA TYR A 130 -27.71 4.01 -6.59
C TYR A 130 -27.04 5.25 -5.99
N PHE A 131 -27.34 6.45 -6.48
CA PHE A 131 -26.74 7.66 -5.90
C PHE A 131 -27.23 7.89 -4.47
N PRO A 132 -26.34 8.30 -3.56
CA PRO A 132 -26.75 8.88 -2.29
C PRO A 132 -27.76 10.02 -2.53
N PRO A 133 -28.86 10.10 -1.74
CA PRO A 133 -29.86 11.13 -1.92
C PRO A 133 -29.26 12.54 -1.96
N GLY A 134 -29.61 13.33 -2.97
CA GLY A 134 -29.16 14.71 -3.13
C GLY A 134 -27.75 14.89 -3.72
N MET A 135 -27.09 13.81 -4.16
CA MET A 135 -25.77 13.89 -4.80
C MET A 135 -25.89 13.94 -6.33
N THR A 136 -25.23 14.91 -6.97
CA THR A 136 -25.11 14.93 -8.44
C THR A 136 -24.03 13.94 -8.89
N ARG A 137 -24.08 13.51 -10.16
CA ARG A 137 -23.06 12.65 -10.76
C ARG A 137 -21.65 13.22 -10.60
N ASP A 138 -21.46 14.51 -10.89
CA ASP A 138 -20.15 15.18 -10.77
C ASP A 138 -19.62 15.16 -9.33
N VAL A 139 -20.49 15.33 -8.34
CA VAL A 139 -20.10 15.27 -6.92
C VAL A 139 -19.75 13.84 -6.53
N TYR A 140 -20.48 12.85 -7.06
CA TYR A 140 -20.16 11.44 -6.83
C TYR A 140 -18.81 11.05 -7.44
N GLU A 141 -18.53 11.45 -8.68
CA GLU A 141 -17.24 11.19 -9.35
C GLU A 141 -16.06 11.80 -8.58
N LYS A 142 -16.20 13.05 -8.11
CA LYS A 142 -15.18 13.69 -7.27
C LYS A 142 -14.97 12.97 -5.94
N ARG A 143 -16.05 12.45 -5.34
CA ARG A 143 -15.94 11.63 -4.12
C ARG A 143 -15.24 10.31 -4.39
N LEU A 144 -15.58 9.61 -5.49
CA LEU A 144 -14.91 8.38 -5.90
C LEU A 144 -13.41 8.61 -6.07
N MET A 145 -13.04 9.65 -6.82
CA MET A 145 -11.65 10.06 -7.00
C MET A 145 -10.94 10.26 -5.67
N LEU A 146 -11.48 11.12 -4.80
CA LEU A 146 -10.89 11.41 -3.50
C LEU A 146 -10.71 10.13 -2.66
N THR A 147 -11.69 9.24 -2.68
CA THR A 147 -11.66 7.99 -1.90
C THR A 147 -10.59 7.04 -2.39
N MET A 148 -10.55 6.79 -3.71
CA MET A 148 -9.57 5.89 -4.30
C MET A 148 -8.16 6.43 -4.13
N THR A 149 -7.96 7.73 -4.34
CA THR A 149 -6.64 8.35 -4.14
C THR A 149 -6.23 8.32 -2.66
N ALA A 150 -7.15 8.58 -1.73
CA ALA A 150 -6.85 8.52 -0.31
C ALA A 150 -6.46 7.10 0.14
N ASP A 151 -7.24 6.11 -0.27
CA ASP A 151 -6.99 4.69 0.00
C ASP A 151 -5.61 4.26 -0.50
N ILE A 152 -5.30 4.51 -1.77
CA ILE A 152 -4.00 4.18 -2.37
C ILE A 152 -2.86 4.89 -1.65
N ILE A 153 -2.95 6.20 -1.41
CA ILE A 153 -1.86 6.95 -0.78
C ILE A 153 -1.58 6.42 0.63
N ILE A 154 -2.62 6.17 1.43
CA ILE A 154 -2.45 5.66 2.79
C ILE A 154 -1.86 4.24 2.74
N HIS A 155 -2.39 3.37 1.88
CA HIS A 155 -1.94 1.98 1.75
C HIS A 155 -0.47 1.89 1.35
N GLU A 156 -0.05 2.66 0.34
CA GLU A 156 1.35 2.67 -0.10
C GLU A 156 2.30 3.33 0.93
N LEU A 157 1.84 4.33 1.69
CA LEU A 157 2.62 4.87 2.81
C LEU A 157 2.78 3.86 3.95
N ILE A 158 1.77 3.01 4.20
CA ILE A 158 1.92 1.91 5.14
C ILE A 158 2.98 0.92 4.64
N HIS A 159 2.94 0.52 3.36
CA HIS A 159 3.99 -0.32 2.78
C HIS A 159 5.38 0.29 2.90
N TYR A 160 5.51 1.60 2.71
CA TYR A 160 6.76 2.31 2.93
C TYR A 160 7.28 2.17 4.38
N SER A 161 6.34 2.26 5.33
CA SER A 161 6.59 2.17 6.78
C SER A 161 6.94 0.76 7.23
N GLN A 162 6.50 -0.25 6.48
CA GLN A 162 6.75 -1.65 6.80
C GLN A 162 8.21 -2.01 6.51
N ASN A 163 8.77 -2.89 7.35
CA ASN A 163 10.07 -3.49 7.09
C ASN A 163 9.85 -4.85 6.44
N MET A 164 10.29 -5.00 5.19
CA MET A 164 10.13 -6.23 4.46
C MET A 164 11.36 -7.10 4.69
N PRO A 165 11.27 -8.18 5.49
CA PRO A 165 12.43 -9.03 5.76
C PRO A 165 12.98 -9.64 4.46
N ASP A 166 14.29 -9.88 4.44
CA ASP A 166 14.97 -10.58 3.35
C ASP A 166 14.64 -12.09 3.40
N GLU A 167 13.41 -12.44 3.01
CA GLU A 167 12.93 -13.81 3.00
C GLU A 167 13.54 -14.59 1.83
N LYS A 168 14.01 -15.81 2.13
CA LYS A 168 14.52 -16.74 1.12
C LYS A 168 13.56 -17.89 0.91
N GLY A 169 13.38 -18.25 -0.36
CA GLY A 169 12.49 -19.33 -0.77
C GLY A 169 11.07 -18.82 -1.08
N LYS A 170 10.53 -19.29 -2.21
CA LYS A 170 9.28 -18.79 -2.78
C LYS A 170 8.10 -18.80 -1.80
N GLU A 171 7.99 -19.85 -0.98
CA GLU A 171 6.88 -19.97 -0.03
C GLU A 171 6.93 -18.91 1.07
N ASN A 172 8.09 -18.66 1.67
CA ASN A 172 8.23 -17.67 2.73
C ASN A 172 8.03 -16.25 2.20
N VAL A 173 8.52 -15.96 0.98
CA VAL A 173 8.26 -14.70 0.29
C VAL A 173 6.75 -14.46 0.11
N LEU A 174 6.00 -15.47 -0.33
CA LEU A 174 4.55 -15.35 -0.50
C LEU A 174 3.81 -15.14 0.82
N LYS A 175 4.21 -15.85 1.88
CA LYS A 175 3.64 -15.67 3.22
C LYS A 175 3.91 -14.27 3.78
N MET A 176 5.14 -13.77 3.61
CA MET A 176 5.51 -12.40 3.95
C MET A 176 4.65 -11.39 3.20
N MET A 177 4.52 -11.52 1.87
CA MET A 177 3.66 -10.63 1.08
C MET A 177 2.21 -10.65 1.59
N CYS A 178 1.66 -11.84 1.87
CA CYS A 178 0.31 -11.96 2.43
C CYS A 178 0.16 -11.25 3.76
N PHE A 179 1.12 -11.44 4.66
CA PHE A 179 1.11 -10.80 5.96
C PHE A 179 1.18 -9.28 5.87
N ILE A 180 2.07 -8.76 5.03
CA ILE A 180 2.32 -7.33 4.83
C ILE A 180 1.12 -6.64 4.18
N GLU A 181 0.51 -7.26 3.17
CA GLU A 181 -0.73 -6.79 2.54
C GLU A 181 -1.90 -6.77 3.52
N CYS A 182 -2.03 -7.81 4.36
CA CYS A 182 -3.04 -7.81 5.42
C CYS A 182 -2.83 -6.66 6.40
N GLY A 183 -1.58 -6.40 6.81
CA GLY A 183 -1.24 -5.29 7.70
C GLY A 183 -1.52 -3.92 7.07
N ALA A 184 -1.19 -3.76 5.78
CA ALA A 184 -1.46 -2.53 5.03
C ALA A 184 -2.96 -2.28 4.88
N SER A 185 -3.73 -3.29 4.47
CA SER A 185 -5.20 -3.16 4.38
C SER A 185 -5.83 -2.83 5.73
N TYR A 186 -5.41 -3.49 6.82
CA TYR A 186 -5.91 -3.20 8.17
C TYR A 186 -5.61 -1.77 8.61
N ALA A 187 -4.36 -1.32 8.47
CA ALA A 187 -3.95 0.01 8.90
C ALA A 187 -4.64 1.11 8.07
N THR A 188 -4.74 0.92 6.75
CA THR A 188 -5.47 1.82 5.85
C THR A 188 -6.94 1.94 6.24
N GLU A 189 -7.62 0.81 6.42
CA GLU A 189 -9.03 0.79 6.83
C GLU A 189 -9.25 1.48 8.17
N LYS A 190 -8.36 1.23 9.14
CA LYS A 190 -8.42 1.86 10.45
C LYS A 190 -8.29 3.39 10.35
N ILE A 191 -7.30 3.89 9.62
CA ILE A 191 -7.10 5.33 9.42
C ILE A 191 -8.30 5.94 8.68
N LEU A 192 -8.74 5.34 7.57
CA LEU A 192 -9.86 5.86 6.77
C LEU A 192 -11.17 5.90 7.56
N ARG A 193 -11.45 4.86 8.36
CA ARG A 193 -12.65 4.80 9.21
C ARG A 193 -12.62 5.87 10.29
N ASP A 194 -11.47 6.07 10.94
CA ASP A 194 -11.37 6.95 12.10
C ASP A 194 -11.30 8.45 11.67
N THR A 195 -10.72 8.75 10.50
CA THR A 195 -10.44 10.14 10.07
C THR A 195 -11.29 10.62 8.88
N LEU A 196 -11.65 9.73 7.96
CA LEU A 196 -12.38 10.06 6.73
C LEU A 196 -13.68 9.22 6.55
N PRO A 197 -14.54 9.06 7.58
CA PRO A 197 -15.69 8.15 7.54
C PRO A 197 -16.72 8.51 6.46
N LYS A 198 -16.75 9.78 6.03
CA LYS A 198 -17.69 10.28 5.00
C LYS A 198 -17.19 10.08 3.57
N VAL A 199 -15.93 9.68 3.40
CA VAL A 199 -15.32 9.50 2.09
C VAL A 199 -15.46 8.05 1.64
N ARG A 200 -15.42 7.09 2.58
CA ARG A 200 -15.46 5.65 2.32
C ARG A 200 -16.49 5.18 1.27
N LEU A 201 -16.00 4.32 0.39
CA LEU A 201 -16.78 3.41 -0.44
C LEU A 201 -16.82 2.05 0.26
N GLN A 202 -17.77 1.21 -0.14
CA GLN A 202 -17.77 -0.18 0.30
C GLN A 202 -16.48 -0.85 -0.16
N GLU A 203 -15.72 -1.42 0.78
CA GLU A 203 -14.46 -2.08 0.44
C GLU A 203 -14.69 -3.29 -0.47
N PRO A 204 -13.78 -3.54 -1.42
CA PRO A 204 -13.73 -4.82 -2.13
C PRO A 204 -13.68 -6.00 -1.16
N GLU A 205 -14.30 -7.11 -1.54
CA GLU A 205 -14.40 -8.31 -0.68
C GLU A 205 -13.03 -8.82 -0.22
N PHE A 206 -12.02 -8.79 -1.10
CA PHE A 206 -10.66 -9.23 -0.76
C PHE A 206 -9.98 -8.35 0.31
N ASN A 207 -10.20 -7.03 0.29
CA ASN A 207 -9.69 -6.13 1.33
C ASN A 207 -10.32 -6.45 2.69
N GLN A 208 -11.64 -6.71 2.73
CA GLN A 208 -12.31 -7.11 3.97
C GLN A 208 -11.77 -8.45 4.51
N VAL A 209 -11.41 -9.39 3.64
CA VAL A 209 -10.79 -10.65 4.07
C VAL A 209 -9.40 -10.41 4.65
N ARG A 210 -8.59 -9.55 4.02
CA ARG A 210 -7.26 -9.14 4.49
C ARG A 210 -7.32 -8.45 5.86
N VAL A 211 -8.21 -7.47 6.01
CA VAL A 211 -8.45 -6.76 7.29
C VAL A 211 -8.81 -7.75 8.39
N LYS A 212 -9.81 -8.62 8.16
CA LYS A 212 -10.24 -9.63 9.15
C LYS A 212 -9.14 -10.63 9.50
N LYS A 213 -8.30 -10.99 8.52
CA LYS A 213 -7.16 -11.87 8.77
C LYS A 213 -6.17 -11.22 9.74
N PHE A 214 -5.85 -9.94 9.52
CA PHE A 214 -4.94 -9.22 10.40
C PHE A 214 -5.54 -8.97 11.79
N GLU A 215 -6.84 -8.64 11.89
CA GLU A 215 -7.56 -8.54 13.17
C GLU A 215 -7.46 -9.85 13.96
N LYS A 216 -7.67 -11.01 13.30
CA LYS A 216 -7.50 -12.32 13.95
C LYS A 216 -6.07 -12.53 14.46
N LEU A 217 -5.05 -12.08 13.72
CA LEU A 217 -3.66 -12.19 14.20
C LEU A 217 -3.45 -11.35 15.48
N LEU A 218 -3.97 -10.12 15.51
CA LEU A 218 -3.94 -9.27 16.71
C LEU A 218 -4.67 -9.91 17.89
N GLU A 219 -5.82 -10.54 17.66
CA GLU A 219 -6.58 -11.25 18.70
C GLU A 219 -5.79 -12.44 19.30
N VAL A 220 -5.03 -13.16 18.48
CA VAL A 220 -4.31 -14.37 18.91
C VAL A 220 -2.95 -14.04 19.52
N TYR A 221 -2.22 -13.11 18.92
CA TYR A 221 -0.81 -12.85 19.23
C TYR A 221 -0.56 -11.48 19.89
N GLY A 222 -1.58 -10.62 19.98
CA GLY A 222 -1.50 -9.29 20.57
C GLY A 222 -0.77 -8.27 19.69
N ASP A 223 -0.45 -7.12 20.29
CA ASP A 223 0.12 -5.97 19.57
C ASP A 223 1.52 -6.23 18.99
N GLY A 224 2.23 -7.28 19.43
CA GLY A 224 3.51 -7.69 18.84
C GLY A 224 3.42 -8.02 17.35
N VAL A 225 2.22 -8.31 16.82
CA VAL A 225 1.97 -8.43 15.38
C VAL A 225 2.29 -7.14 14.64
N LEU A 226 2.01 -5.97 15.23
CA LEU A 226 2.35 -4.67 14.66
C LEU A 226 3.87 -4.47 14.64
N ASP A 227 4.59 -4.90 15.68
CA ASP A 227 6.06 -4.84 15.71
C ASP A 227 6.70 -5.73 14.64
N VAL A 228 6.13 -6.92 14.39
CA VAL A 228 6.55 -7.78 13.27
C VAL A 228 6.23 -7.11 11.92
N CYS A 229 5.04 -6.52 11.77
CA CYS A 229 4.56 -5.91 10.54
C CYS A 229 5.39 -4.69 10.13
N PHE A 230 5.73 -3.83 11.08
CA PHE A 230 6.48 -2.60 10.85
C PHE A 230 7.98 -2.75 11.11
N GLY A 231 8.41 -3.88 11.64
CA GLY A 231 9.81 -4.23 11.89
C GLY A 231 10.48 -3.37 12.95
N ASN A 232 9.79 -3.14 14.06
CA ASN A 232 10.29 -2.34 15.17
C ASN A 232 10.93 -3.22 16.25
N TYR A 233 12.20 -3.53 16.05
CA TYR A 233 13.03 -4.26 16.99
C TYR A 233 14.51 -3.91 16.77
N GLU A 234 15.31 -3.97 17.82
CA GLU A 234 16.74 -3.72 17.72
C GLU A 234 17.50 -4.97 17.24
N LYS A 235 18.27 -4.86 16.14
CA LYS A 235 19.07 -5.96 15.59
C LYS A 235 20.14 -6.44 16.58
N GLY A 236 20.34 -7.75 16.66
CA GLY A 236 21.32 -8.40 17.52
C GLY A 236 20.89 -8.57 18.99
N THR A 237 19.64 -8.28 19.31
CA THR A 237 19.11 -8.32 20.68
C THR A 237 18.26 -9.58 20.94
N SER A 238 17.84 -9.77 22.20
CA SER A 238 16.86 -10.81 22.54
C SER A 238 15.47 -10.51 21.97
N GLU A 239 15.14 -9.23 21.80
CA GLU A 239 13.87 -8.78 21.22
C GLU A 239 13.76 -9.21 19.75
N GLU A 240 14.84 -9.07 18.96
CA GLU A 240 14.86 -9.58 17.58
C GLU A 240 14.50 -11.07 17.51
N LYS A 241 15.04 -11.89 18.42
CA LYS A 241 14.74 -13.34 18.45
C LYS A 241 13.29 -13.64 18.82
N GLU A 242 12.69 -12.82 19.67
CA GLU A 242 11.28 -12.95 20.05
C GLU A 242 10.37 -12.56 18.88
N VAL A 243 10.71 -11.47 18.18
CA VAL A 243 9.99 -11.03 16.97
C VAL A 243 10.13 -12.04 15.85
N GLU A 244 11.33 -12.60 15.61
CA GLU A 244 11.53 -13.66 14.62
C GLU A 244 10.71 -14.91 14.94
N LYS A 245 10.67 -15.33 16.21
CA LYS A 245 9.85 -16.46 16.63
C LYS A 245 8.36 -16.18 16.40
N LEU A 246 7.89 -14.98 16.75
CA LEU A 246 6.51 -14.59 16.52
C LEU A 246 6.18 -14.54 15.02
N ARG A 247 7.06 -14.00 14.18
CA ARG A 247 6.94 -14.03 12.72
C ARG A 247 6.76 -15.45 12.21
N ASP A 248 7.58 -16.39 12.67
CA ASP A 248 7.49 -17.80 12.27
C ASP A 248 6.18 -18.46 12.72
N GLU A 249 5.59 -18.02 13.84
CA GLU A 249 4.25 -18.45 14.27
C GLU A 249 3.15 -17.84 13.40
N ILE A 250 3.22 -16.54 13.10
CA ILE A 250 2.30 -15.84 12.21
C ILE A 250 2.30 -16.46 10.80
N TYR A 251 3.47 -16.78 10.25
CA TYR A 251 3.59 -17.35 8.90
C TYR A 251 2.95 -18.74 8.76
N LYS A 252 2.75 -19.47 9.87
CA LYS A 252 2.01 -20.75 9.85
C LYS A 252 0.51 -20.56 9.61
N GLU A 253 -0.02 -19.36 9.83
CA GLU A 253 -1.42 -19.03 9.55
C GLU A 253 -1.68 -18.78 8.05
N PHE A 254 -0.65 -18.76 7.20
CA PHE A 254 -0.76 -18.51 5.76
C PHE A 254 -0.44 -19.78 4.96
N ASP A 255 -1.36 -20.74 4.98
CA ASP A 255 -1.30 -21.90 4.07
C ASP A 255 -1.72 -21.53 2.64
N LEU A 256 -1.58 -22.48 1.70
CA LEU A 256 -1.95 -22.25 0.29
C LEU A 256 -3.41 -21.84 0.10
N TYR A 257 -4.32 -22.34 0.93
CA TYR A 257 -5.73 -21.98 0.83
C TYR A 257 -5.94 -20.52 1.26
N GLU A 258 -5.35 -20.12 2.38
CA GLU A 258 -5.43 -18.76 2.88
C GLU A 258 -4.76 -17.77 1.92
N MET A 259 -3.59 -18.10 1.35
CA MET A 259 -2.92 -17.24 0.37
C MET A 259 -3.78 -17.00 -0.89
N ALA A 260 -4.43 -18.04 -1.42
CA ALA A 260 -5.33 -17.92 -2.56
C ALA A 260 -6.57 -17.07 -2.22
N ARG A 261 -7.14 -17.28 -1.03
CA ARG A 261 -8.30 -16.54 -0.53
C ARG A 261 -8.01 -15.04 -0.35
N LEU A 262 -6.76 -14.67 -0.06
CA LEU A 262 -6.30 -13.28 0.07
C LEU A 262 -6.00 -12.60 -1.28
N GLY A 263 -6.12 -13.34 -2.40
CA GLY A 263 -5.90 -12.84 -3.76
C GLY A 263 -4.44 -12.62 -4.12
N LEU A 264 -3.52 -13.36 -3.48
CA LEU A 264 -2.06 -13.20 -3.63
C LEU A 264 -1.36 -14.43 -4.22
N ILE A 265 -2.10 -15.47 -4.64
CA ILE A 265 -1.67 -16.55 -5.54
C ILE A 265 -2.83 -17.02 -6.42
#